data_AF-A0A258D635-F1
#
_entry.id   AF-A0A258D635-F1
#
_cell.length_a   1.000
_cell.length_b   1.000
_cell.length_c   1.000
_cell.angle_alpha   90.00
_cell.angle_beta   90.00
_cell.angle_gamma   90.00
#
_symmetry.space_group_name_H-M   'P 1'
#
loop_
_entity.id
_entity.type
_entity.pdbx_description
1 polymer ?
#
loop_
_entity_poly.entity_id
_entity_poly.type
_entity_poly.pdbx_seq_one_letter_code
_entity_poly.pdbx_strand_id
1 'polypeptide(L)'
;RSFTTDEILSRLLDPIVNEGARILEEGVAARPGDIDVIWLNGYNWPAWRGGPMYWADTVGLGAIVARLEQLVAETGDVTLQPAPLLRRLAAEGKGFADLKTRSA
;
A
#
# COMPACT_ATOMS: atom_id res chain seq x y z
N ARG A 1 -24.07 8.08 2.50
CA ARG A 1 -24.32 6.62 2.47
C ARG A 1 -23.71 5.97 3.71
N SER A 2 -24.13 4.76 4.09
CA SER A 2 -23.45 3.94 5.10
C SER A 2 -22.26 3.21 4.47
N PHE A 3 -21.27 2.87 5.30
CA PHE A 3 -20.09 2.12 4.91
C PHE A 3 -20.02 0.82 5.72
N THR A 4 -19.62 -0.28 5.08
CA THR A 4 -19.31 -1.52 5.79
C THR A 4 -17.96 -1.37 6.51
N THR A 5 -17.69 -2.22 7.50
CA THR A 5 -16.39 -2.22 8.20
C THR A 5 -15.22 -2.42 7.23
N ASP A 6 -15.36 -3.32 6.25
CA ASP A 6 -14.33 -3.57 5.25
C ASP A 6 -14.12 -2.38 4.31
N GLU A 7 -15.20 -1.66 3.98
CA GLU A 7 -15.09 -0.43 3.20
C GLU A 7 -14.39 0.66 4.01
N ILE A 8 -14.70 0.80 5.30
CA ILE A 8 -13.99 1.75 6.18
C ILE A 8 -12.49 1.40 6.25
N LEU A 9 -12.14 0.13 6.44
CA LEU A 9 -10.75 -0.32 6.52
C LEU A 9 -9.99 -0.06 5.21
N SER A 10 -10.53 -0.49 4.07
CA SER A 10 -9.88 -0.30 2.77
C SER A 10 -9.70 1.18 2.41
N ARG A 11 -10.71 2.02 2.66
CA ARG A 11 -10.62 3.47 2.45
C ARG A 11 -9.53 4.16 3.28
N LEU A 12 -9.19 3.61 4.45
CA LEU A 12 -8.14 4.15 5.30
C LEU A 12 -6.76 3.57 4.97
N LEU A 13 -6.68 2.27 4.70
CA LEU A 13 -5.41 1.55 4.57
C LEU A 13 -4.87 1.51 3.15
N ASP A 14 -5.71 1.45 2.12
CA ASP A 14 -5.24 1.42 0.73
C ASP A 14 -4.44 2.67 0.35
N PRO A 15 -4.86 3.91 0.75
CA PRO A 15 -4.06 5.10 0.49
C PRO A 15 -2.71 5.09 1.22
N ILE A 16 -2.64 4.50 2.43
CA ILE A 16 -1.37 4.35 3.17
C ILE A 16 -0.41 3.43 2.41
N VAL A 17 -0.91 2.30 1.91
CA VAL A 17 -0.12 1.38 1.08
C VAL A 17 0.34 2.06 -0.21
N ASN A 18 -0.56 2.83 -0.83
CA ASN A 18 -0.26 3.57 -2.06
C ASN A 18 0.89 4.57 -1.85
N GLU A 19 0.85 5.30 -0.74
CA GLU A 19 1.92 6.24 -0.38
C GLU A 19 3.23 5.52 -0.07
N GLY A 20 3.17 4.37 0.63
CA GLY A 20 4.34 3.51 0.82
C GLY A 20 4.97 3.07 -0.51
N ALA A 21 4.16 2.78 -1.53
CA ALA A 21 4.66 2.47 -2.87
C ALA A 21 5.35 3.67 -3.54
N ARG A 22 4.85 4.90 -3.37
CA ARG A 22 5.51 6.12 -3.87
C ARG A 22 6.86 6.35 -3.19
N ILE A 23 6.90 6.24 -1.86
CA ILE A 23 8.13 6.35 -1.06
C ILE A 23 9.21 5.37 -1.56
N LEU A 24 8.84 4.14 -1.90
CA LEU A 24 9.76 3.15 -2.47
C LEU A 24 10.17 3.47 -3.91
N GLU A 25 9.26 4.00 -4.72
CA GLU A 25 9.53 4.37 -6.11
C GLU A 25 10.52 5.54 -6.19
N GLU A 26 10.29 6.56 -5.37
CA GLU A 26 11.12 7.75 -5.21
C GLU A 26 12.48 7.46 -4.54
N GLY A 27 12.64 6.27 -3.94
CA GLY A 27 13.86 5.84 -3.29
C GLY A 27 14.11 6.49 -1.92
N VAL A 28 13.06 7.06 -1.30
CA VAL A 28 13.10 7.60 0.06
C VAL A 28 13.31 6.48 1.09
N ALA A 29 12.71 5.31 0.85
CA ALA A 29 13.01 4.08 1.58
C ALA A 29 13.69 3.05 0.67
N ALA A 30 14.65 2.29 1.21
CA ALA A 30 15.42 1.32 0.43
C ALA A 30 14.66 0.01 0.20
N ARG A 31 13.78 -0.38 1.14
CA ARG A 31 12.98 -1.60 1.09
C ARG A 31 11.65 -1.45 1.83
N PRO A 32 10.62 -2.26 1.50
CA PRO A 32 9.30 -2.18 2.13
C PRO A 32 9.35 -2.33 3.67
N GLY A 33 10.24 -3.19 4.16
CA GLY A 33 10.42 -3.40 5.59
C GLY A 33 10.88 -2.16 6.36
N ASP A 34 11.57 -1.20 5.72
CA ASP A 34 11.96 0.04 6.41
C ASP A 34 10.73 0.91 6.71
N ILE A 35 9.73 0.89 5.82
CA ILE A 35 8.43 1.54 6.02
C ILE A 35 7.67 0.82 7.15
N ASP A 36 7.61 -0.51 7.11
CA ASP A 36 6.92 -1.30 8.13
C ASP A 36 7.48 -1.07 9.53
N VAL A 37 8.81 -0.96 9.68
CA VAL A 37 9.46 -0.66 10.96
C VAL A 37 9.05 0.71 11.51
N ILE A 38 8.92 1.72 10.65
CA ILE A 38 8.44 3.05 11.07
C ILE A 38 6.98 2.98 11.56
N TRP A 39 6.13 2.23 10.85
CA TRP A 39 4.72 2.08 11.25
C TRP A 39 4.56 1.33 12.57
N LEU A 40 5.38 0.30 12.80
CA LEU A 40 5.43 -0.44 14.05
C LEU A 40 5.84 0.44 15.23
N ASN A 41 6.91 1.22 15.08
CA ASN A 41 7.54 1.94 16.19
C ASN A 41 7.06 3.39 16.36
N GLY A 42 6.56 4.01 15.29
CA GLY A 42 6.13 5.41 15.27
C GLY A 42 4.62 5.62 15.30
N TYR A 43 3.86 4.69 14.71
CA TYR A 43 2.41 4.84 14.53
C TYR A 43 1.59 3.72 15.19
N ASN A 44 2.24 2.88 15.99
CA ASN A 44 1.62 1.80 16.77
C ASN A 44 0.81 0.81 15.92
N TRP A 45 1.33 0.46 14.74
CA TRP A 45 0.74 -0.59 13.91
C TRP A 45 0.74 -1.93 14.67
N PRO A 46 -0.34 -2.73 14.61
CA PRO A 46 -0.43 -3.99 15.34
C PRO A 46 0.65 -4.98 14.88
N ALA A 47 1.64 -5.25 15.74
CA ALA A 47 2.83 -6.02 15.37
C ALA A 47 2.54 -7.43 14.82
N TRP A 48 1.48 -8.08 15.30
CA TRP A 48 1.05 -9.39 14.80
C TRP A 48 0.46 -9.36 13.38
N ARG A 49 0.32 -8.17 12.77
CA ARG A 49 -0.04 -7.97 11.36
C ARG A 49 1.12 -7.45 10.51
N GLY A 50 2.36 -7.49 11.01
CA GLY A 50 3.53 -6.96 10.30
C GLY A 50 3.51 -5.44 10.26
N GLY A 51 3.65 -4.84 9.09
CA GLY A 51 3.38 -3.42 8.83
C GLY A 51 2.45 -3.24 7.61
N PRO A 52 2.16 -2.01 7.17
CA PRO A 52 1.26 -1.77 6.04
C PRO A 52 1.72 -2.43 4.73
N MET A 53 3.04 -2.50 4.47
CA MET A 53 3.57 -3.10 3.25
C MET A 53 3.41 -4.62 3.30
N TYR A 54 3.77 -5.24 4.42
CA TYR A 54 3.50 -6.66 4.63
C TYR A 54 1.99 -6.98 4.58
N TRP A 55 1.16 -6.17 5.23
CA TRP A 55 -0.29 -6.35 5.22
C TRP A 55 -0.86 -6.28 3.79
N ALA A 56 -0.36 -5.36 2.97
CA ALA A 56 -0.77 -5.25 1.58
C ALA A 56 -0.54 -6.54 0.78
N ASP A 57 0.58 -7.23 1.03
CA ASP A 57 0.87 -8.52 0.40
C ASP A 57 -0.12 -9.61 0.84
N THR A 58 -0.60 -9.57 2.09
CA THR A 58 -1.63 -10.52 2.56
C THR A 58 -3.00 -10.27 1.94
N VAL A 59 -3.30 -9.02 1.54
CA VAL A 59 -4.54 -8.63 0.88
C VAL A 59 -4.48 -8.89 -0.63
N GLY A 60 -3.29 -8.75 -1.22
CA GLY A 60 -3.05 -8.82 -2.65
C GLY A 60 -3.13 -7.45 -3.32
N LEU A 61 -2.03 -7.06 -3.99
CA LEU A 61 -1.88 -5.72 -4.56
C LEU A 61 -2.90 -5.42 -5.66
N GLY A 62 -3.33 -6.42 -6.43
CA GLY A 62 -4.38 -6.25 -7.44
C GLY A 62 -5.72 -5.77 -6.85
N ALA A 63 -6.10 -6.28 -5.67
CA ALA A 63 -7.30 -5.84 -5.00
C ALA A 63 -7.18 -4.39 -4.49
N ILE A 64 -6.01 -4.01 -3.99
CA ILE A 64 -5.71 -2.64 -3.53
C ILE A 64 -5.76 -1.66 -4.71
N VAL A 65 -5.14 -1.99 -5.85
CA VAL A 65 -5.19 -1.18 -7.07
C VAL A 65 -6.64 -0.97 -7.51
N ALA A 66 -7.44 -2.03 -7.59
CA ALA A 66 -8.83 -1.92 -8.02
C ALA A 66 -9.66 -1.02 -7.09
N ARG A 67 -9.48 -1.14 -5.76
CA ARG A 67 -10.19 -0.30 -4.78
C ARG A 67 -9.75 1.16 -4.84
N LEU A 68 -8.46 1.43 -5.04
CA LEU A 68 -7.95 2.79 -5.24
C LEU A 68 -8.51 3.42 -6.53
N GLU A 69 -8.58 2.67 -7.63
CA GLU A 69 -9.17 3.16 -8.88
C GLU A 69 -10.66 3.44 -8.74
N GLN A 70 -11.39 2.57 -8.04
CA GLN A 70 -12.79 2.83 -7.68
C GLN A 70 -12.91 4.10 -6.83
N LEU A 71 -12.04 4.28 -5.83
CA LEU A 71 -12.02 5.47 -4.99
C LEU A 71 -11.80 6.75 -5.81
N VAL A 72 -10.83 6.76 -6.73
CA VAL A 72 -10.59 7.89 -7.64
C VAL A 72 -11.84 8.18 -8.48
N ALA A 73 -12.48 7.16 -9.03
CA ALA A 73 -13.68 7.32 -9.85
C ALA A 73 -14.87 7.88 -9.03
N GLU A 74 -14.98 7.50 -7.77
CA GLU A 74 -16.04 7.97 -6.87
C GLU A 74 -15.83 9.39 -6.35
N THR A 75 -14.58 9.76 -6.00
CA THR A 75 -14.28 11.03 -5.34
C THR A 75 -13.75 12.11 -6.28
N GLY A 76 -13.22 11.72 -7.43
CA GLY A 76 -12.44 12.60 -8.31
C GLY A 76 -11.06 12.97 -7.75
N ASP A 77 -10.66 12.40 -6.62
CA ASP A 77 -9.38 12.72 -5.99
C ASP A 77 -8.22 12.00 -6.69
N VAL A 78 -7.47 12.77 -7.48
CA VAL A 78 -6.33 12.26 -8.25
C VAL A 78 -5.16 11.79 -7.36
N THR A 79 -5.09 12.22 -6.10
CA THR A 79 -4.03 11.78 -5.17
C THR A 79 -4.18 10.31 -4.78
N LEU A 80 -5.37 9.73 -4.98
CA LEU A 80 -5.64 8.31 -4.74
C LEU A 80 -5.26 7.41 -5.91
N GLN A 81 -4.78 7.97 -7.04
CA GLN A 81 -4.35 7.16 -8.16
C GLN A 81 -3.25 6.17 -7.74
N PRO A 82 -3.39 4.88 -8.07
CA PRO A 82 -2.39 3.88 -7.73
C PRO A 82 -1.00 4.28 -8.25
N ALA A 83 0.00 4.22 -7.38
CA ALA A 83 1.38 4.49 -7.70
C ALA A 83 1.87 3.56 -8.84
N PRO A 84 2.71 4.04 -9.76
CA PRO A 84 3.22 3.22 -10.84
C PRO A 84 3.89 1.92 -10.35
N LEU A 85 4.67 1.98 -9.26
CA LEU A 85 5.23 0.77 -8.63
C LEU A 85 4.15 -0.23 -8.21
N LEU A 86 3.09 0.24 -7.54
CA LEU A 86 2.00 -0.60 -7.07
C LEU A 86 1.26 -1.26 -8.25
N ARG A 87 0.97 -0.51 -9.32
CA ARG A 87 0.36 -1.04 -10.56
C ARG A 87 1.23 -2.10 -11.22
N ARG A 88 2.54 -1.85 -11.31
CA ARG A 88 3.48 -2.80 -11.92
C ARG A 88 3.49 -4.12 -11.17
N LEU A 89 3.65 -4.09 -9.84
CA LEU A 89 3.68 -5.31 -9.03
C LEU A 89 2.35 -6.07 -9.13
N ALA A 90 1.22 -5.37 -9.04
CA ALA A 90 -0.10 -5.97 -9.24
C ALA A 90 -0.25 -6.64 -10.62
N ALA A 91 0.19 -5.98 -11.70
CA ALA A 91 0.13 -6.52 -13.06
C ALA A 91 1.04 -7.76 -13.25
N GLU A 92 2.15 -7.82 -12.52
CA GLU A 92 3.07 -8.97 -12.50
C GLU A 92 2.61 -10.11 -11.57
N GLY A 93 1.50 -9.93 -10.83
CA GLY A 93 1.05 -10.90 -9.83
C GLY A 93 1.99 -11.03 -8.63
N LYS A 94 2.77 -9.98 -8.35
CA LYS A 94 3.78 -9.92 -7.28
C LYS A 94 3.34 -9.07 -6.10
N GLY A 95 4.02 -9.26 -4.97
CA GLY A 95 3.94 -8.43 -3.78
C GLY A 95 5.13 -7.49 -3.61
N PHE A 96 5.10 -6.68 -2.56
CA PHE A 96 6.25 -5.89 -2.11
C PHE A 96 7.41 -6.77 -1.65
N ALA A 97 7.13 -7.94 -1.08
CA ALA A 97 8.15 -8.93 -0.70
C ALA A 97 9.01 -9.41 -1.88
N ASP A 98 8.51 -9.32 -3.12
CA ASP A 98 9.24 -9.70 -4.33
C ASP A 98 10.20 -8.61 -4.83
N LEU A 99 10.20 -7.41 -4.21
CA LEU A 99 11.10 -6.33 -4.58
C LEU A 99 12.53 -6.68 -4.19
N LYS A 100 13.41 -6.69 -5.22
CA LYS A 100 14.85 -6.74 -5.00
C LYS A 100 15.28 -5.48 -4.26
N THR A 101 15.98 -5.65 -3.14
CA THR A 101 16.58 -4.53 -2.41
C THR A 101 17.53 -3.78 -3.33
N ARG A 102 17.40 -2.44 -3.39
CA ARG A 102 18.39 -1.63 -4.10
C ARG A 102 19.68 -1.66 -3.29
N SER A 103 20.78 -2.08 -3.91
CA SER A 103 22.11 -1.94 -3.33
C SER A 103 22.44 -0.44 -3.26
N ALA A 104 22.91 0.00 -2.09
CA ALA A 104 23.41 1.35 -1.86
C ALA A 104 24.70 1.62 -2.64
#